data_AF-A0A330GYA0-F1
#
_entry.id   AF-A0A330GYA0-F1
#
_cell.length_a   1.000
_cell.length_b   1.000
_cell.length_c   1.000
_cell.angle_alpha   90.00
_cell.angle_beta   90.00
_cell.angle_gamma   90.00
#
_symmetry.space_group_name_H-M   'P 1'
#
loop_
_entity.id
_entity.type
_entity.pdbx_description
1 polymer ?
#
loop_
_entity_poly.entity_id
_entity_poly.type
_entity_poly.pdbx_seq_one_letter_code
_entity_poly.pdbx_strand_id
1 'polypeptide(L)'
;MTLQEVRSPQMWRLHKAADDDGNVWLKLQHPAPLRLVRQRATDVAPSPDTDEMLTFVQLAPGIETPFEVQKEFETWVAQGDAEAPYLDVTGRYARLVWRGRRCLAYATPQAAEDCLVAAAMFSHLHSTLSAEERRLERAWPSLMNDAALTHDVRLAASVREQGRVNDMTRQFQTARILVSRMDIALQRPEPATPPAVKRLFSELALQADLASRVRLLDDAVEVGEDLYERANDRLIEHRNYLVEIWIEAAILLAILAELAVLVFDVFSR
;
A
#
# COMPACT_ATOMS: atom_id res chain seq x y z
N MET A 1 1.74 32.51 29.27
CA MET A 1 2.69 32.08 28.23
C MET A 1 3.79 33.13 28.17
N THR A 2 4.95 32.82 28.73
CA THR A 2 6.11 33.72 28.72
C THR A 2 6.77 33.66 27.35
N LEU A 3 7.27 34.80 26.86
CA LEU A 3 7.88 35.01 25.52
C LEU A 3 9.04 34.03 25.17
N GLN A 4 9.51 33.24 26.14
CA GLN A 4 10.57 32.25 25.99
C GLN A 4 10.05 30.88 25.51
N GLU A 5 8.78 30.53 25.80
CA GLU A 5 8.14 29.29 25.29
C GLU A 5 7.80 29.40 23.79
N VAL A 6 7.62 30.60 23.26
CA VAL A 6 7.24 30.86 21.86
C VAL A 6 8.41 30.60 20.88
N ARG A 7 9.64 30.51 21.37
CA ARG A 7 10.85 30.38 20.53
C ARG A 7 11.35 28.95 20.33
N SER A 8 10.83 27.99 21.10
CA SER A 8 11.29 26.60 21.00
C SER A 8 10.45 25.84 19.97
N PRO A 9 11.07 25.13 19.01
CA PRO A 9 10.34 24.32 18.05
C PRO A 9 9.45 23.31 18.78
N GLN A 10 8.21 23.18 18.34
CA GLN A 10 7.35 22.09 18.83
C GLN A 10 7.57 20.88 17.95
N MET A 11 7.83 19.73 18.58
CA MET A 11 8.15 18.51 17.88
C MET A 11 7.22 17.38 18.31
N TRP A 12 6.76 16.60 17.34
CA TRP A 12 5.92 15.44 17.57
C TRP A 12 6.40 14.29 16.72
N ARG A 13 6.34 13.09 17.30
CA ARG A 13 6.48 11.83 16.58
C ARG A 13 5.12 11.17 16.45
N LEU A 14 4.82 10.70 15.25
CA LEU A 14 3.61 9.98 14.94
C LEU A 14 3.97 8.51 14.72
N HIS A 15 3.24 7.63 15.39
CA HIS A 15 3.38 6.18 15.26
C HIS A 15 2.03 5.57 14.93
N LYS A 16 2.03 4.45 14.20
CA LYS A 16 0.79 3.68 13.98
C LYS A 16 0.33 3.12 15.32
N ALA A 17 -0.94 3.31 15.63
CA ALA A 17 -1.53 2.79 16.86
C ALA A 17 -1.63 1.26 16.78
N ALA A 18 -1.25 0.57 17.87
CA ALA A 18 -1.58 -0.83 18.06
C ALA A 18 -3.10 -0.99 18.28
N ASP A 19 -3.62 -2.22 18.12
CA ASP A 19 -5.06 -2.46 18.24
C ASP A 19 -5.61 -2.05 19.62
N ASP A 20 -4.82 -2.25 20.67
CA ASP A 20 -5.14 -1.98 22.08
C ASP A 20 -4.80 -0.56 22.56
N ASP A 21 -4.30 0.32 21.69
CA ASP A 21 -3.95 1.68 22.08
C ASP A 21 -5.20 2.53 22.35
N GLY A 22 -5.40 2.92 23.61
CA GLY A 22 -6.48 3.80 24.05
C GLY A 22 -6.28 5.29 23.73
N ASN A 23 -5.07 5.72 23.39
CA ASN A 23 -4.71 7.13 23.16
C ASN A 23 -4.52 7.46 21.67
N VAL A 24 -5.48 7.07 20.83
CA VAL A 24 -5.47 7.40 19.39
C VAL A 24 -5.74 8.89 19.20
N TRP A 25 -4.78 9.60 18.60
CA TRP A 25 -4.89 11.03 18.26
C TRP A 25 -5.67 11.23 16.96
N LEU A 26 -5.33 10.47 15.91
CA LEU A 26 -6.00 10.55 14.61
C LEU A 26 -6.57 9.19 14.24
N LYS A 27 -7.85 9.18 13.87
CA LYS A 27 -8.56 7.99 13.36
C LYS A 27 -9.26 8.32 12.04
N LEU A 28 -8.76 7.73 10.97
CA LEU A 28 -9.39 7.72 9.65
C LEU A 28 -9.99 6.34 9.42
N GLN A 29 -11.22 6.30 8.91
CA GLN A 29 -11.94 5.04 8.68
C GLN A 29 -11.98 4.73 7.19
N HIS A 30 -12.23 5.74 6.36
CA HIS A 30 -12.39 5.58 4.92
C HIS A 30 -11.67 6.70 4.13
N PRO A 31 -11.18 6.40 2.93
CA PRO A 31 -11.05 5.07 2.32
C PRO A 31 -9.76 4.36 2.74
N ALA A 32 -8.74 5.06 3.25
CA ALA A 32 -7.50 4.49 3.77
C ALA A 32 -7.50 4.56 5.31
N PRO A 33 -7.64 3.42 6.02
CA PRO A 33 -7.83 3.41 7.45
C PRO A 33 -6.50 3.70 8.13
N LEU A 34 -6.50 4.64 9.07
CA LEU A 34 -5.28 5.10 9.73
C LEU A 34 -5.60 5.41 11.19
N ARG A 35 -4.86 4.78 12.10
CA ARG A 35 -4.88 5.10 13.53
C ARG A 35 -3.48 5.55 13.92
N LEU A 36 -3.36 6.76 14.46
CA LEU A 36 -2.07 7.29 14.90
C LEU A 36 -2.09 7.70 16.37
N VAL A 37 -0.99 7.41 17.04
CA VAL A 37 -0.64 7.98 18.35
C VAL A 37 0.35 9.12 18.12
N ARG A 38 0.16 10.23 18.84
CA ARG A 38 1.06 11.39 18.81
C ARG A 38 1.83 11.48 20.12
N GLN A 39 3.15 11.47 20.04
CA GLN A 39 4.03 11.68 21.18
C GLN A 39 4.80 13.00 21.01
N ARG A 40 4.87 13.80 22.08
CA ARG A 40 5.70 15.01 22.08
C ARG A 40 7.19 14.60 22.11
N ALA A 41 7.98 15.16 21.22
CA ALA A 41 9.42 14.92 21.14
C ALA A 41 10.21 16.13 21.66
N THR A 42 11.40 15.85 22.17
CA THR A 42 12.36 16.85 22.66
C THR A 42 13.53 17.06 21.72
N ASP A 43 13.72 16.16 20.75
CA ASP A 43 14.77 16.23 19.74
C ASP A 43 14.28 15.70 18.38
N VAL A 44 15.07 15.99 17.35
CA VAL A 44 14.87 15.56 15.95
C VAL A 44 15.66 14.30 15.60
N ALA A 45 16.32 13.69 16.59
CA ALA A 45 16.99 12.41 16.42
C ALA A 45 15.96 11.34 16.06
N PRO A 46 16.28 10.39 15.16
CA PRO A 46 15.39 9.28 14.88
C PRO A 46 15.13 8.49 16.16
N SER A 47 13.88 8.12 16.42
CA SER A 47 13.59 7.17 17.48
C SER A 47 14.33 5.85 17.17
N PRO A 48 14.90 5.14 18.16
CA PRO A 48 15.38 3.78 17.96
C PRO A 48 14.25 2.81 17.56
N ASP A 49 13.01 3.24 17.68
CA ASP A 49 11.82 2.46 17.38
C ASP A 49 11.50 2.44 15.88
N THR A 50 11.25 1.26 15.32
CA THR A 50 11.15 1.06 13.87
C THR A 50 9.83 1.57 13.30
N ASP A 51 8.81 1.75 14.16
CA ASP A 51 7.42 2.08 13.82
C ASP A 51 7.11 3.58 13.67
N GLU A 52 8.12 4.47 13.71
CA GLU A 52 7.91 5.91 13.57
C GLU A 52 7.38 6.29 12.18
N MET A 53 6.11 6.67 12.03
CA MET A 53 5.59 7.04 10.72
C MET A 53 6.11 8.41 10.24
N LEU A 54 6.14 9.40 11.14
CA LEU A 54 6.50 10.78 10.80
C LEU A 54 7.03 11.53 12.03
N THR A 55 8.17 12.20 11.89
CA THR A 55 8.60 13.29 12.76
C THR A 55 8.09 14.61 12.19
N PHE A 56 7.32 15.36 12.97
CA PHE A 56 6.78 16.66 12.60
C PHE A 56 7.35 17.75 13.49
N VAL A 57 7.87 18.81 12.89
CA VAL A 57 8.41 19.99 13.57
C VAL A 57 7.58 21.21 13.18
N GLN A 58 7.09 21.94 14.16
CA GLN A 58 6.48 23.26 13.97
C GLN A 58 7.45 24.36 14.36
N LEU A 59 7.62 25.31 13.46
CA LEU A 59 8.25 26.61 13.68
C LEU A 59 7.21 27.72 13.59
N ALA A 60 7.38 28.77 14.40
CA ALA A 60 6.56 29.96 14.30
C ALA A 60 6.87 30.71 12.99
N PRO A 61 5.86 31.25 12.29
CA PRO A 61 6.05 31.88 10.99
C PRO A 61 6.78 33.23 11.09
N GLY A 62 7.52 33.59 10.05
CA GLY A 62 8.14 34.92 9.90
C GLY A 62 9.35 35.14 10.80
N ILE A 63 9.45 36.34 11.39
CA ILE A 63 10.61 36.78 12.19
C ILE A 63 10.67 36.16 13.59
N GLU A 64 9.63 35.44 14.01
CA GLU A 64 9.56 34.82 15.34
C GLU A 64 10.57 33.67 15.50
N THR A 65 10.93 33.02 14.39
CA THR A 65 11.96 31.99 14.36
C THR A 65 13.25 32.56 13.75
N PRO A 66 14.40 32.52 14.44
CA PRO A 66 15.68 32.97 13.88
C PRO A 66 16.06 32.23 12.59
N PHE A 67 16.68 32.92 11.62
CA PHE A 67 17.05 32.34 10.33
C PHE A 67 17.92 31.08 10.43
N GLU A 68 18.89 31.06 11.35
CA GLU A 68 19.75 29.88 11.56
C GLU A 68 18.95 28.65 11.96
N VAL A 69 17.92 28.83 12.81
CA VAL A 69 17.03 27.74 13.23
C VAL A 69 16.17 27.26 12.07
N GLN A 70 15.64 28.19 11.25
CA GLN A 70 14.87 27.83 10.05
C GLN A 70 15.73 26.98 9.10
N LYS A 71 16.96 27.44 8.82
CA LYS A 71 17.91 26.76 7.93
C LYS A 71 18.34 25.39 8.47
N GLU A 72 18.54 25.26 9.79
CA GLU A 72 18.84 23.99 10.44
C GLU A 72 17.73 22.96 10.17
N PHE A 73 16.47 23.32 10.42
CA PHE A 73 15.35 22.40 10.22
C PHE A 73 15.04 22.13 8.74
N GLU A 74 15.22 23.11 7.85
CA GLU A 74 15.13 22.88 6.41
C GLU A 74 16.19 21.88 5.94
N THR A 75 17.42 22.01 6.44
CA THR A 75 18.50 21.06 6.17
C THR A 75 18.17 19.68 6.73
N TRP A 76 17.58 19.61 7.92
CA TRP A 76 17.12 18.35 8.51
C TRP A 76 16.06 17.66 7.65
N VAL A 77 15.05 18.38 7.12
CA VAL A 77 14.08 17.78 6.18
C VAL A 77 14.77 17.35 4.90
N ALA A 78 15.68 18.17 4.35
CA ALA A 78 16.43 17.84 3.15
C ALA A 78 17.29 16.57 3.30
N GLN A 79 17.79 16.27 4.50
CA GLN A 79 18.51 15.04 4.85
C GLN A 79 17.58 13.83 5.12
N GLY A 80 16.27 13.96 4.86
CA GLY A 80 15.32 12.86 4.93
C GLY A 80 15.60 11.76 3.89
N ASP A 81 14.62 10.87 3.71
CA ASP A 81 14.72 9.74 2.78
C ASP A 81 15.09 10.21 1.37
N ALA A 82 16.16 9.65 0.82
CA ALA A 82 16.69 10.02 -0.49
C ALA A 82 15.75 9.63 -1.63
N GLU A 83 15.00 8.53 -1.48
CA GLU A 83 14.03 8.05 -2.45
C GLU A 83 12.75 8.91 -2.46
N ALA A 84 12.46 9.59 -1.35
CA ALA A 84 11.28 10.45 -1.24
C ALA A 84 11.52 11.83 -1.88
N PRO A 85 10.50 12.38 -2.57
CA PRO A 85 10.60 13.73 -3.12
C PRO A 85 10.66 14.77 -2.01
N TYR A 86 11.38 15.86 -2.27
CA TYR A 86 11.34 17.06 -1.44
C TYR A 86 10.15 17.91 -1.88
N LEU A 87 9.17 18.08 -0.99
CA LEU A 87 7.94 18.82 -1.26
C LEU A 87 7.92 20.10 -0.44
N ASP A 88 7.52 21.20 -1.06
CA ASP A 88 7.39 22.51 -0.42
C ASP A 88 6.05 23.12 -0.84
N VAL A 89 5.09 23.04 0.06
CA VAL A 89 3.71 23.45 -0.16
C VAL A 89 3.42 24.69 0.68
N THR A 90 2.98 25.76 0.02
CA THR A 90 2.57 26.99 0.70
C THR A 90 1.04 27.09 0.70
N GLY A 91 0.46 27.02 1.90
CA GLY A 91 -0.94 27.34 2.17
C GLY A 91 -1.14 28.78 2.63
N ARG A 92 -2.39 29.17 2.86
CA ARG A 92 -2.76 30.55 3.24
C ARG A 92 -2.17 31.01 4.59
N TYR A 93 -2.00 30.07 5.52
CA TYR A 93 -1.56 30.35 6.90
C TYR A 93 -0.43 29.43 7.37
N ALA A 94 0.14 28.64 6.46
CA ALA A 94 1.20 27.71 6.75
C ALA A 94 2.04 27.42 5.52
N ARG A 95 3.34 27.21 5.71
CA ARG A 95 4.21 26.56 4.73
C ARG A 95 4.61 25.20 5.28
N LEU A 96 4.50 24.16 4.46
CA LEU A 96 4.77 22.78 4.84
C LEU A 96 5.87 22.22 3.92
N VAL A 97 6.95 21.78 4.52
CA VAL A 97 8.05 21.10 3.85
C VAL A 97 8.05 19.65 4.29
N TRP A 98 8.11 18.73 3.33
CA TRP A 98 8.05 17.30 3.61
C TRP A 98 9.10 16.53 2.81
N ARG A 99 9.72 15.54 3.45
CA ARG A 99 10.56 14.53 2.79
C ARG A 99 10.57 13.22 3.57
N GLY A 100 9.87 12.22 3.07
CA GLY A 100 9.83 10.88 3.66
C GLY A 100 9.20 10.87 5.06
N ARG A 101 9.99 10.54 6.08
CA ARG A 101 9.54 10.51 7.49
C ARG A 101 9.70 11.86 8.20
N ARG A 102 10.12 12.93 7.51
CA ARG A 102 10.39 14.24 8.11
C ARG A 102 9.47 15.29 7.53
N CYS A 103 8.89 16.10 8.42
CA CYS A 103 8.03 17.20 8.04
C CYS A 103 8.29 18.44 8.90
N LEU A 104 8.37 19.60 8.25
CA LEU A 104 8.54 20.90 8.86
C LEU A 104 7.36 21.79 8.47
N ALA A 105 6.71 22.42 9.46
CA ALA A 105 5.64 23.37 9.24
C ALA A 105 6.03 24.74 9.81
N TYR A 106 5.92 25.78 8.99
CA TYR A 106 5.92 27.17 9.42
C TYR A 106 4.48 27.61 9.61
N ALA A 107 3.97 27.54 10.84
CA ALA A 107 2.55 27.72 11.11
C ALA A 107 2.28 28.23 12.53
N THR A 108 1.17 28.95 12.71
CA THR A 108 0.64 29.24 14.06
C THR A 108 0.22 27.93 14.73
N PRO A 109 0.14 27.86 16.08
CA PRO A 109 -0.26 26.63 16.77
C PRO A 109 -1.60 26.05 16.29
N GLN A 110 -2.54 26.91 15.90
CA GLN A 110 -3.84 26.49 15.36
C GLN A 110 -3.72 25.87 13.97
N ALA A 111 -2.92 26.46 13.08
CA ALA A 111 -2.69 25.93 11.73
C ALA A 111 -1.72 24.73 11.73
N ALA A 112 -0.89 24.58 12.78
CA ALA A 112 0.04 23.47 12.93
C ALA A 112 -0.69 22.12 13.08
N GLU A 113 -1.84 22.09 13.76
CA GLU A 113 -2.65 20.88 13.89
C GLU A 113 -3.17 20.43 12.50
N ASP A 114 -3.68 21.35 11.70
CA ASP A 114 -4.14 21.06 10.34
C ASP A 114 -2.98 20.54 9.46
N CYS A 115 -1.79 21.15 9.60
CA CYS A 115 -0.58 20.71 8.90
C CYS A 115 -0.16 19.30 9.32
N LEU A 116 -0.22 19.00 10.61
CA LEU A 116 0.14 17.69 11.16
C LEU A 116 -0.79 16.60 10.62
N VAL A 117 -2.10 16.84 10.59
CA VAL A 117 -3.07 15.88 10.03
C VAL A 117 -2.83 15.68 8.54
N ALA A 118 -2.64 16.76 7.76
CA ALA A 118 -2.39 16.66 6.32
C ALA A 118 -1.09 15.89 6.03
N ALA A 119 -0.01 16.21 6.73
CA ALA A 119 1.28 15.54 6.59
C ALA A 119 1.19 14.05 6.98
N ALA A 120 0.42 13.72 8.03
CA ALA A 120 0.18 12.34 8.43
C ALA A 120 -0.57 11.55 7.36
N MET A 121 -1.70 12.08 6.87
CA MET A 121 -2.47 11.47 5.77
C MET A 121 -1.62 11.23 4.54
N PHE A 122 -0.88 12.25 4.12
CA PHE A 122 0.01 12.18 2.97
C PHE A 122 1.13 11.15 3.16
N SER A 123 1.83 11.19 4.30
CA SER A 123 2.94 10.26 4.59
C SER A 123 2.46 8.81 4.60
N HIS A 124 1.26 8.56 5.13
CA HIS A 124 0.66 7.23 5.13
C HIS A 124 0.39 6.76 3.69
N LEU A 125 -0.27 7.59 2.88
CA LEU A 125 -0.61 7.23 1.52
C LEU A 125 0.62 7.05 0.65
N HIS A 126 1.58 7.98 0.73
CA HIS A 126 2.84 7.92 -0.02
C HIS A 126 3.66 6.68 0.35
N SER A 127 3.82 6.38 1.64
CA SER A 127 4.57 5.19 2.08
C SER A 127 3.89 3.88 1.67
N THR A 128 2.55 3.84 1.73
CA THR A 128 1.77 2.68 1.29
C THR A 128 1.94 2.46 -0.21
N LEU A 129 1.77 3.51 -1.02
CA LEU A 129 1.98 3.46 -2.47
C LEU A 129 3.41 2.99 -2.82
N SER A 130 4.41 3.60 -2.20
CA SER A 130 5.82 3.27 -2.46
C SER A 130 6.19 1.84 -2.02
N ALA A 131 5.51 1.30 -1.01
CA ALA A 131 5.69 -0.10 -0.60
C ALA A 131 5.09 -1.07 -1.63
N GLU A 132 3.92 -0.73 -2.19
CA GLU A 132 3.24 -1.53 -3.20
C GLU A 132 3.97 -1.50 -4.55
N GLU A 133 4.44 -0.33 -4.99
CA GLU A 133 5.30 -0.18 -6.17
C GLU A 133 6.54 -1.08 -6.07
N ARG A 134 7.26 -1.02 -4.93
CA ARG A 134 8.43 -1.89 -4.68
C ARG A 134 8.07 -3.37 -4.54
N ARG A 135 6.85 -3.71 -4.11
CA ARG A 135 6.39 -5.11 -4.09
C ARG A 135 6.18 -5.60 -5.51
N LEU A 136 5.52 -4.82 -6.35
CA LEU A 136 5.25 -5.15 -7.74
C LEU A 136 6.55 -5.28 -8.55
N GLU A 137 7.49 -4.34 -8.38
CA GLU A 137 8.80 -4.38 -9.04
C GLU A 137 9.54 -5.69 -8.73
N ARG A 138 9.50 -6.15 -7.48
CA ARG A 138 10.06 -7.45 -7.06
C ARG A 138 9.29 -8.65 -7.61
N ALA A 139 7.99 -8.53 -7.86
CA ALA A 139 7.17 -9.59 -8.42
C ALA A 139 7.34 -9.74 -9.94
N TRP A 140 7.80 -8.69 -10.64
CA TRP A 140 7.89 -8.63 -12.10
C TRP A 140 8.65 -9.80 -12.75
N PRO A 141 9.82 -10.23 -12.24
CA PRO A 141 10.51 -11.38 -12.82
C PRO A 141 9.71 -12.69 -12.72
N SER A 142 8.94 -12.85 -11.63
CA SER A 142 8.08 -14.02 -11.45
C SER A 142 6.90 -14.00 -12.42
N LEU A 143 6.25 -12.84 -12.58
CA LEU A 143 5.19 -12.62 -13.59
C LEU A 143 5.67 -13.02 -15.00
N MET A 144 6.86 -12.58 -15.40
CA MET A 144 7.42 -12.88 -16.71
C MET A 144 7.70 -14.38 -16.91
N ASN A 145 8.19 -15.07 -15.88
CA ASN A 145 8.40 -16.51 -15.94
C ASN A 145 7.08 -17.29 -15.99
N ASP A 146 6.07 -16.79 -15.29
CA ASP A 146 4.74 -17.41 -15.21
C ASP A 146 3.89 -17.18 -16.46
N ALA A 147 4.29 -16.26 -17.33
CA ALA A 147 3.67 -16.08 -18.64
C ALA A 147 3.56 -17.42 -19.41
N ALA A 148 4.53 -18.33 -19.26
CA ALA A 148 4.50 -19.64 -19.87
C ALA A 148 3.31 -20.52 -19.41
N LEU A 149 2.82 -20.34 -18.17
CA LEU A 149 1.71 -21.10 -17.60
C LEU A 149 0.37 -20.82 -18.29
N THR A 150 0.27 -19.72 -19.03
CA THR A 150 -0.94 -19.41 -19.80
C THR A 150 -1.03 -20.17 -21.13
N HIS A 151 0.07 -20.79 -21.59
CA HIS A 151 0.16 -21.46 -22.88
C HIS A 151 0.50 -22.96 -22.76
N ASP A 152 1.49 -23.33 -21.93
CA ASP A 152 2.03 -24.70 -21.86
C ASP A 152 1.90 -25.28 -20.44
N VAL A 153 0.76 -25.89 -20.14
CA VAL A 153 0.56 -26.61 -18.87
C VAL A 153 0.94 -28.07 -19.03
N ARG A 154 2.07 -28.49 -18.45
CA ARG A 154 2.48 -29.90 -18.37
C ARG A 154 1.85 -30.59 -17.15
N LEU A 155 1.38 -31.83 -17.34
CA LEU A 155 0.63 -32.66 -16.37
C LEU A 155 1.18 -32.70 -14.93
N ALA A 156 2.50 -32.84 -14.74
CA ALA A 156 3.10 -32.93 -13.40
C ALA A 156 3.38 -31.56 -12.75
N ALA A 157 3.42 -30.50 -13.56
CA ALA A 157 3.62 -29.13 -13.09
C ALA A 157 2.30 -28.51 -12.59
N SER A 158 1.15 -28.91 -13.15
CA SER A 158 -0.15 -28.29 -12.84
C SER A 158 -0.54 -28.37 -11.36
N VAL A 159 -0.38 -29.54 -10.73
CA VAL A 159 -0.72 -29.73 -9.31
C VAL A 159 0.25 -28.98 -8.38
N ARG A 160 1.53 -28.89 -8.76
CA ARG A 160 2.56 -28.21 -7.96
C ARG A 160 2.43 -26.69 -8.04
N GLU A 161 2.07 -26.16 -9.20
CA GLU A 161 1.97 -24.73 -9.44
C GLU A 161 0.63 -24.13 -8.99
N GLN A 162 -0.42 -24.94 -8.81
CA GLN A 162 -1.76 -24.46 -8.44
C GLN A 162 -1.79 -23.68 -7.11
N GLY A 163 -1.09 -24.16 -6.08
CA GLY A 163 -1.02 -23.44 -4.79
C GLY A 163 -0.42 -22.05 -4.96
N ARG A 164 0.67 -21.96 -5.73
CA ARG A 164 1.37 -20.71 -5.98
C ARG A 164 0.55 -19.76 -6.85
N VAL A 165 -0.10 -20.24 -7.91
CA VAL A 165 -0.99 -19.42 -8.74
C VAL A 165 -2.15 -18.86 -7.91
N ASN A 166 -2.78 -19.67 -7.06
CA ASN A 166 -3.84 -19.19 -6.16
C ASN A 166 -3.34 -18.10 -5.19
N ASP A 167 -2.14 -18.27 -4.63
CA ASP A 167 -1.53 -17.28 -3.75
C ASP A 167 -1.26 -15.97 -4.49
N MET A 168 -0.76 -16.05 -5.73
CA MET A 168 -0.52 -14.88 -6.57
C MET A 168 -1.82 -14.18 -6.97
N THR A 169 -2.86 -14.92 -7.38
CA THR A 169 -4.20 -14.37 -7.64
C THR A 169 -4.71 -13.59 -6.44
N ARG A 170 -4.63 -14.17 -5.23
CA ARG A 170 -5.05 -13.49 -4.00
C ARG A 170 -4.25 -12.21 -3.74
N GLN A 171 -2.93 -12.24 -4.00
CA GLN A 171 -2.08 -11.06 -3.84
C GLN A 171 -2.49 -9.93 -4.79
N PHE A 172 -2.70 -10.21 -6.07
CA PHE A 172 -3.13 -9.19 -7.05
C PHE A 172 -4.54 -8.66 -6.76
N GLN A 173 -5.48 -9.51 -6.35
CA GLN A 173 -6.81 -9.06 -5.91
C GLN A 173 -6.73 -8.14 -4.68
N THR A 174 -5.88 -8.49 -3.70
CA THR A 174 -5.66 -7.65 -2.51
C THR A 174 -5.03 -6.31 -2.90
N ALA A 175 -4.09 -6.32 -3.85
CA ALA A 175 -3.47 -5.12 -4.40
C ALA A 175 -4.50 -4.23 -5.10
N ARG A 176 -5.39 -4.78 -5.93
CA ARG A 176 -6.45 -4.03 -6.63
C ARG A 176 -7.39 -3.33 -5.66
N ILE A 177 -7.78 -4.01 -4.57
CA ILE A 177 -8.57 -3.41 -3.49
C ILE A 177 -7.81 -2.24 -2.85
N LEU A 178 -6.53 -2.43 -2.55
CA LEU A 178 -5.71 -1.38 -1.94
C LEU A 178 -5.54 -0.16 -2.87
N VAL A 179 -5.22 -0.38 -4.14
CA VAL A 179 -5.09 0.67 -5.16
C VAL A 179 -6.40 1.44 -5.33
N SER A 180 -7.53 0.74 -5.40
CA SER A 180 -8.86 1.36 -5.44
C SER A 180 -9.10 2.26 -4.22
N ARG A 181 -8.70 1.82 -3.02
CA ARG A 181 -8.81 2.64 -1.81
C ARG A 181 -7.92 3.87 -1.85
N MET A 182 -6.71 3.76 -2.42
CA MET A 182 -5.79 4.88 -2.61
C MET A 182 -6.35 5.90 -3.61
N ASP A 183 -6.91 5.45 -4.72
CA ASP A 183 -7.55 6.33 -5.71
C ASP A 183 -8.74 7.10 -5.09
N ILE A 184 -9.61 6.40 -4.35
CA ILE A 184 -10.70 7.06 -3.62
C ILE A 184 -10.13 8.07 -2.61
N ALA A 185 -9.01 7.76 -1.93
CA ALA A 185 -8.41 8.66 -0.93
C ALA A 185 -7.95 9.99 -1.56
N LEU A 186 -7.39 9.91 -2.77
CA LEU A 186 -6.91 11.06 -3.52
C LEU A 186 -8.06 11.92 -4.03
N GLN A 187 -9.13 11.30 -4.55
CA GLN A 187 -10.27 12.02 -5.11
C GLN A 187 -11.22 12.56 -4.05
N ARG A 188 -11.43 11.78 -2.97
CA ARG A 188 -12.41 12.05 -1.91
C ARG A 188 -11.78 11.75 -0.54
N PRO A 189 -10.95 12.66 -0.02
CA PRO A 189 -10.39 12.54 1.32
C PRO A 189 -11.51 12.45 2.38
N GLU A 190 -11.22 11.81 3.52
CA GLU A 190 -12.16 11.54 4.62
C GLU A 190 -13.10 12.76 4.88
N PRO A 191 -14.44 12.57 4.79
CA PRO A 191 -15.40 13.68 4.82
C PRO A 191 -15.29 14.57 6.06
N ALA A 192 -15.03 13.97 7.23
CA ALA A 192 -14.89 14.67 8.52
C ALA A 192 -13.69 15.62 8.60
N THR A 193 -12.77 15.54 7.63
CA THR A 193 -11.54 16.33 7.63
C THR A 193 -11.80 17.80 7.28
N PRO A 194 -11.20 18.77 8.00
CA PRO A 194 -11.35 20.19 7.72
C PRO A 194 -10.91 20.58 6.30
N PRO A 195 -11.50 21.63 5.68
CA PRO A 195 -11.12 22.07 4.34
C PRO A 195 -9.64 22.47 4.19
N ALA A 196 -9.04 23.04 5.25
CA ALA A 196 -7.63 23.43 5.24
C ALA A 196 -6.70 22.21 5.09
N VAL A 197 -6.99 21.14 5.85
CA VAL A 197 -6.28 19.86 5.76
C VAL A 197 -6.44 19.23 4.38
N LYS A 198 -7.68 19.19 3.85
CA LYS A 198 -7.95 18.65 2.50
C LYS A 198 -7.15 19.38 1.44
N ARG A 199 -7.10 20.71 1.51
CA ARG A 199 -6.31 21.53 0.57
C ARG A 199 -4.82 21.22 0.67
N LEU A 200 -4.24 21.22 1.87
CA LEU A 200 -2.81 20.91 2.06
C LEU A 200 -2.47 19.49 1.57
N PHE A 201 -3.33 18.52 1.87
CA PHE A 201 -3.19 17.15 1.38
C PHE A 201 -3.22 17.08 -0.15
N SER A 202 -4.19 17.75 -0.80
CA SER A 202 -4.29 17.75 -2.27
C SER A 202 -3.08 18.41 -2.94
N GLU A 203 -2.54 19.48 -2.37
CA GLU A 203 -1.32 20.13 -2.90
C GLU A 203 -0.09 19.23 -2.77
N LEU A 204 0.09 18.56 -1.62
CA LEU A 204 1.15 17.56 -1.44
C LEU A 204 1.00 16.41 -2.44
N ALA A 205 -0.22 15.88 -2.59
CA ALA A 205 -0.52 14.79 -3.50
C ALA A 205 -0.27 15.16 -4.97
N LEU A 206 -0.57 16.41 -5.34
CA LEU A 206 -0.31 16.96 -6.67
C LEU A 206 1.19 17.09 -6.93
N GLN A 207 1.96 17.69 -6.00
CA GLN A 207 3.41 17.84 -6.17
C GLN A 207 4.15 16.50 -6.22
N ALA A 208 3.67 15.49 -5.50
CA ALA A 208 4.22 14.13 -5.52
C ALA A 208 3.66 13.23 -6.64
N ASP A 209 2.80 13.78 -7.51
CA ASP A 209 2.13 13.10 -8.61
C ASP A 209 1.46 11.77 -8.22
N LEU A 210 0.85 11.73 -7.02
CA LEU A 210 0.30 10.49 -6.47
C LEU A 210 -0.80 9.89 -7.35
N ALA A 211 -1.62 10.72 -7.99
CA ALA A 211 -2.72 10.25 -8.83
C ALA A 211 -2.22 9.50 -10.08
N SER A 212 -1.18 10.01 -10.73
CA SER A 212 -0.55 9.34 -11.88
C SER A 212 0.11 8.03 -11.46
N ARG A 213 0.87 8.06 -10.35
CA ARG A 213 1.52 6.86 -9.79
C ARG A 213 0.53 5.76 -9.42
N VAL A 214 -0.59 6.13 -8.78
CA VAL A 214 -1.68 5.19 -8.46
C VAL A 214 -2.25 4.56 -9.73
N ARG A 215 -2.47 5.32 -10.80
CA ARG A 215 -2.95 4.78 -12.09
C ARG A 215 -1.95 3.82 -12.73
N LEU A 216 -0.67 4.18 -12.76
CA LEU A 216 0.37 3.29 -13.29
C LEU A 216 0.46 1.99 -12.49
N LEU A 217 0.32 2.06 -11.16
CA LEU A 217 0.26 0.88 -10.32
C LEU A 217 -1.00 0.06 -10.60
N ASP A 218 -2.15 0.70 -10.82
CA ASP A 218 -3.42 0.04 -11.15
C ASP A 218 -3.32 -0.76 -12.45
N ASP A 219 -2.82 -0.13 -13.51
CA ASP A 219 -2.60 -0.76 -14.82
C ASP A 219 -1.68 -1.98 -14.69
N ALA A 220 -0.61 -1.86 -13.88
CA ALA A 220 0.35 -2.94 -13.72
C ALA A 220 -0.16 -4.08 -12.81
N VAL A 221 -1.02 -3.77 -11.83
CA VAL A 221 -1.76 -4.77 -11.04
C VAL A 221 -2.73 -5.54 -11.92
N GLU A 222 -3.44 -4.86 -12.82
CA GLU A 222 -4.38 -5.47 -13.77
C GLU A 222 -3.70 -6.49 -14.67
N VAL A 223 -2.50 -6.18 -15.19
CA VAL A 223 -1.72 -7.14 -15.98
C VAL A 223 -1.42 -8.42 -15.19
N GLY A 224 -1.09 -8.29 -13.90
CA GLY A 224 -0.83 -9.45 -13.04
C GLY A 224 -2.10 -10.25 -12.74
N GLU A 225 -3.22 -9.57 -12.48
CA GLU A 225 -4.53 -10.20 -12.29
C GLU A 225 -4.94 -11.01 -13.52
N ASP A 226 -4.92 -10.40 -14.70
CA ASP A 226 -5.21 -11.02 -15.99
C ASP A 226 -4.35 -12.26 -16.24
N LEU A 227 -3.05 -12.17 -15.93
CA LEU A 227 -2.12 -13.28 -16.14
C LEU A 227 -2.48 -14.47 -15.26
N TYR A 228 -2.68 -14.26 -13.96
CA TYR A 228 -2.94 -15.35 -13.03
C TYR A 228 -4.37 -15.86 -13.09
N GLU A 229 -5.34 -15.04 -13.51
CA GLU A 229 -6.70 -15.52 -13.83
C GLU A 229 -6.64 -16.51 -15.00
N ARG A 230 -5.99 -16.13 -16.11
CA ARG A 230 -5.80 -17.04 -17.26
C ARG A 230 -5.01 -18.28 -16.89
N ALA A 231 -3.94 -18.14 -16.11
CA ALA A 231 -3.16 -19.29 -15.65
C ALA A 231 -4.00 -20.23 -14.77
N ASN A 232 -4.83 -19.67 -13.88
CA ASN A 232 -5.72 -20.45 -13.03
C ASN A 232 -6.79 -21.18 -13.85
N ASP A 233 -7.41 -20.51 -14.82
CA ASP A 233 -8.39 -21.11 -15.73
C ASP A 233 -7.78 -22.30 -16.48
N ARG A 234 -6.58 -22.13 -17.05
CA ARG A 234 -5.86 -23.22 -17.72
C ARG A 234 -5.55 -24.39 -16.80
N LEU A 235 -5.15 -24.12 -15.55
CA LEU A 235 -4.89 -25.16 -14.57
C LEU A 235 -6.18 -25.91 -14.17
N ILE A 236 -7.30 -25.20 -14.05
CA ILE A 236 -8.62 -25.78 -13.75
C ILE A 236 -9.12 -26.63 -14.92
N GLU A 237 -9.07 -26.10 -16.16
CA GLU A 237 -9.40 -26.83 -17.38
C GLU A 237 -8.61 -28.14 -17.46
N HIS A 238 -7.29 -28.07 -17.25
CA HIS A 238 -6.43 -29.24 -17.33
C HIS A 238 -6.75 -30.26 -16.22
N ARG A 239 -7.04 -29.81 -14.99
CA ARG A 239 -7.46 -30.71 -13.91
C ARG A 239 -8.79 -31.39 -14.23
N ASN A 240 -9.76 -30.65 -14.77
CA ASN A 240 -11.07 -31.19 -15.13
C ASN A 240 -10.95 -32.21 -16.27
N TYR A 241 -10.11 -31.95 -17.28
CA TYR A 241 -9.80 -32.90 -18.35
C TYR A 241 -9.22 -34.22 -17.80
N LEU A 242 -8.35 -34.16 -16.79
CA LEU A 242 -7.82 -35.38 -16.16
C LEU A 242 -8.90 -36.17 -15.42
N VAL A 243 -9.77 -35.48 -14.68
CA VAL A 243 -10.89 -36.11 -13.99
C VAL A 243 -11.83 -36.77 -15.01
N GLU A 244 -12.08 -36.12 -16.14
CA GLU A 244 -12.89 -36.66 -17.24
C GLU A 244 -12.26 -37.93 -17.84
N ILE A 245 -10.96 -37.91 -18.18
CA ILE A 245 -10.26 -39.12 -18.68
C ILE A 245 -10.34 -40.26 -17.67
N TRP A 246 -10.15 -39.98 -16.38
CA TRP A 246 -10.21 -41.01 -15.34
C TRP A 246 -11.60 -41.62 -15.23
N ILE A 247 -12.65 -40.81 -15.32
CA ILE A 247 -14.04 -41.28 -15.34
C ILE A 247 -14.30 -42.12 -16.60
N GLU A 248 -13.88 -41.65 -17.77
CA GLU A 248 -14.05 -42.37 -19.04
C GLU A 248 -13.33 -43.73 -19.03
N ALA A 249 -12.08 -43.76 -18.56
CA ALA A 249 -11.30 -44.98 -18.41
C ALA A 249 -11.96 -45.96 -17.42
N ALA A 250 -12.51 -45.46 -16.31
CA ALA A 250 -13.22 -46.29 -15.34
C ALA A 250 -14.51 -46.91 -15.95
N ILE A 251 -15.25 -46.15 -16.75
CA ILE A 251 -16.44 -46.63 -17.47
C ILE A 251 -16.04 -47.70 -18.49
N LEU A 252 -15.02 -47.46 -19.31
CA LEU A 252 -14.49 -48.43 -20.28
C LEU A 252 -14.08 -49.75 -19.61
N LEU A 253 -13.40 -49.65 -18.47
CA LEU A 253 -12.95 -50.82 -17.71
C LEU A 253 -14.14 -51.59 -17.11
N ALA A 254 -15.18 -50.89 -16.64
CA ALA A 254 -16.41 -51.52 -16.17
C ALA A 254 -17.15 -52.27 -17.30
N ILE A 255 -17.28 -51.66 -18.48
CA ILE A 255 -17.89 -52.29 -19.66
C ILE A 255 -17.09 -53.52 -20.10
N LEU A 256 -15.76 -53.44 -20.11
CA LEU A 256 -14.90 -54.58 -20.44
C LEU A 256 -15.05 -55.73 -19.42
N ALA A 257 -15.18 -55.42 -18.13
CA ALA A 257 -15.41 -56.41 -17.11
C ALA A 257 -16.77 -57.11 -17.29
N GLU A 258 -17.83 -56.34 -17.58
CA GLU A 258 -19.15 -56.90 -17.87
C GLU A 258 -19.12 -57.81 -19.11
N LEU A 259 -18.47 -57.37 -20.18
CA LEU A 259 -18.29 -58.16 -21.39
C LEU A 259 -17.52 -59.45 -21.11
N ALA A 260 -16.44 -59.39 -20.31
CA ALA A 260 -15.67 -60.57 -19.94
C ALA A 260 -16.50 -61.59 -19.16
N VAL A 261 -17.36 -61.13 -18.24
CA VAL A 261 -18.30 -62.00 -17.51
C VAL A 261 -19.31 -62.64 -18.46
N LEU A 262 -19.88 -61.88 -19.40
CA LEU A 262 -20.82 -62.40 -20.40
C LEU A 262 -20.17 -63.45 -21.30
N VAL A 263 -18.95 -63.19 -21.80
CA VAL A 263 -18.20 -64.13 -22.62
C VAL A 263 -17.89 -65.40 -21.83
N PHE A 264 -17.49 -65.28 -20.57
CA PHE A 264 -17.24 -66.43 -19.71
C PHE A 264 -18.50 -67.28 -19.51
N ASP A 265 -19.67 -66.67 -19.23
CA ASP A 265 -20.93 -67.41 -19.07
C ASP A 265 -21.26 -68.20 -20.35
N VAL A 266 -21.11 -67.59 -21.53
CA VAL A 266 -21.36 -68.24 -22.83
C VAL A 266 -20.46 -69.45 -23.06
N PHE A 267 -19.18 -69.37 -22.73
CA PHE A 267 -18.24 -70.50 -22.90
C PHE A 267 -18.32 -71.56 -21.79
N SER A 268 -18.96 -71.24 -20.67
CA SER A 268 -19.14 -72.16 -19.53
C SER A 268 -20.43 -73.00 -19.62
N ARG A 269 -21.29 -72.73 -20.60
CA ARG A 269 -22.47 -73.54 -20.95
C ARG A 269 -22.14 -74.57 -22.02
#